data_AF-A0A8J5SXY5-F1
#
_entry.id   AF-A0A8J5SXY5-F1
#
_cell.length_a   1.000
_cell.length_b   1.000
_cell.length_c   1.000
_cell.angle_alpha   90.00
_cell.angle_beta   90.00
_cell.angle_gamma   90.00
#
_symmetry.space_group_name_H-M   'P 1'
#
loop_
_entity.id
_entity.type
_entity.pdbx_description
1 polymer ?
#
loop_
_entity_poly.entity_id
_entity_poly.type
_entity_poly.pdbx_seq_one_letter_code
_entity_poly.pdbx_strand_id
1 'polypeptide(L)'
;MFVWNEFLTRGIRNILKSTIWTVALVYGFFKQDKLTISGKDIMLTLIARRSRHYAGTRYLKRGVNDEGEVANDVETEQIIFDDMLGPRQISSVVQNRGSIPLFWSQETSKLNLKPDIILHDKDMDYEATRLHFENLRSRYGNPIIILNLIKIRERRPRESILRSEFVKAIKIINNGLPGENHLRFLHWDLHKNSQSKSTNALQVLLKVAFEALNLTEFFYCQIPPSQRAEISLNVPTLLKNDFGPHECHVSNNDNNTDCIDNIDDMSQEDTCGSSDSSGNGTAEDIAEDNGSVPIKPPKFQKGVLRTNCIDCLDRTNVAQYAYGLAALAHQLHTLGSVESPEIDLDSPLARHLMHFYERMGDTLAVQYGGSAAHNKVLESFYMHC
;
A
#
# COMPACT_ATOMS: atom_id res chain seq x y z
N MET A 1 -4.69 15.43 9.44
CA MET A 1 -5.09 15.11 8.05
C MET A 1 -6.08 13.94 7.94
N PHE A 2 -5.77 12.75 8.48
CA PHE A 2 -6.57 11.53 8.24
C PHE A 2 -7.66 11.22 9.27
N VAL A 3 -7.79 12.03 10.33
CA VAL A 3 -8.87 11.87 11.32
C VAL A 3 -10.17 12.37 10.71
N TRP A 4 -10.95 11.46 10.13
CA TRP A 4 -12.17 11.77 9.39
C TRP A 4 -13.24 12.43 10.26
N ASN A 5 -13.40 11.94 11.49
CA ASN A 5 -14.34 12.48 12.48
C ASN A 5 -13.77 13.65 13.30
N GLU A 6 -12.73 14.34 12.82
CA GLU A 6 -12.13 15.48 13.54
C GLU A 6 -13.16 16.57 13.84
N PHE A 7 -13.98 16.96 12.84
CA PHE A 7 -14.99 18.00 13.03
C PHE A 7 -16.01 17.63 14.12
N LEU A 8 -16.49 16.39 14.11
CA LEU A 8 -17.48 15.88 15.07
C LEU A 8 -16.91 15.79 16.49
N THR A 9 -15.62 15.48 16.61
CA THR A 9 -14.95 15.28 17.91
C THR A 9 -14.30 16.55 18.44
N ARG A 10 -14.21 17.62 17.64
CA ARG A 10 -13.52 18.88 17.97
C ARG A 10 -14.04 19.52 19.25
N GLY A 11 -15.35 19.54 19.47
CA GLY A 11 -15.95 20.12 20.69
C GLY A 11 -15.46 19.41 21.96
N ILE A 12 -15.60 18.07 21.99
CA ILE A 12 -15.17 17.24 23.12
C ILE A 12 -13.66 17.39 23.35
N ARG A 13 -12.84 17.31 22.30
CA ARG A 13 -11.38 17.46 22.41
C ARG A 13 -10.97 18.84 22.92
N ASN A 14 -11.66 19.89 22.48
CA ASN A 14 -11.35 21.25 22.90
C ASN A 14 -11.71 21.53 24.36
N ILE A 15 -12.80 20.93 24.85
CA ILE A 15 -13.28 21.07 26.24
C ILE A 15 -12.44 20.20 27.18
N LEU A 16 -12.36 18.90 26.91
CA LEU A 16 -11.72 17.94 27.81
C LEU A 16 -10.19 17.93 27.69
N LYS A 17 -9.64 18.56 26.64
CA LYS A 17 -8.19 18.52 26.31
C LYS A 17 -7.62 17.09 26.30
N SER A 18 -8.47 16.12 25.96
CA SER A 18 -8.16 14.70 26.01
C SER A 18 -8.76 13.98 24.79
N THR A 19 -8.05 12.97 24.31
CA THR A 19 -8.48 12.10 23.21
C THR A 19 -9.07 10.78 23.70
N ILE A 20 -9.04 10.48 25.01
CA ILE A 20 -9.48 9.20 25.59
C ILE A 20 -10.95 8.89 25.25
N TRP A 21 -11.79 9.92 25.14
CA TRP A 21 -13.21 9.79 24.80
C TRP A 21 -13.50 9.85 23.30
N THR A 22 -12.48 10.03 22.46
CA THR A 22 -12.67 10.22 21.02
C THR A 22 -11.80 9.27 20.23
N VAL A 23 -12.41 8.27 19.60
CA VAL A 23 -11.70 7.37 18.68
C VAL A 23 -11.44 8.09 17.36
N ALA A 24 -10.20 8.05 16.87
CA ALA A 24 -9.87 8.59 15.55
C ALA A 24 -10.34 7.61 14.47
N LEU A 25 -11.25 8.05 13.60
CA LEU A 25 -11.71 7.25 12.47
C LEU A 25 -10.94 7.63 11.21
N VAL A 26 -10.54 6.62 10.45
CA VAL A 26 -9.91 6.77 9.13
C VAL A 26 -10.94 6.42 8.07
N TYR A 27 -11.03 7.26 7.03
CA TYR A 27 -11.82 6.94 5.85
C TYR A 27 -10.89 6.43 4.74
N GLY A 28 -11.19 5.26 4.18
CA GLY A 28 -10.35 4.64 3.15
C GLY A 28 -10.53 3.13 3.09
N PHE A 29 -9.45 2.36 3.24
CA PHE A 29 -9.45 0.90 3.12
C PHE A 29 -8.54 0.25 4.17
N PHE A 30 -8.92 -0.94 4.62
CA PHE A 30 -8.11 -1.81 5.47
C PHE A 30 -8.35 -3.25 5.04
N LYS A 31 -7.28 -4.00 4.79
CA LYS A 31 -7.32 -5.45 4.65
C LYS A 31 -6.04 -6.04 5.20
N GLN A 32 -6.18 -7.17 5.89
CA GLN A 32 -5.09 -7.96 6.40
C GLN A 32 -5.35 -9.43 6.05
N ASP A 33 -4.32 -10.16 5.63
CA ASP A 33 -4.41 -11.58 5.31
C ASP A 33 -3.06 -12.27 5.51
N LYS A 34 -3.10 -13.57 5.75
CA LYS A 34 -1.92 -14.39 6.06
C LYS A 34 -1.35 -15.00 4.79
N LEU A 35 -0.04 -14.87 4.61
CA LEU A 35 0.74 -15.45 3.52
C LEU A 35 1.65 -16.52 4.08
N THR A 36 1.58 -17.74 3.54
CA THR A 36 2.53 -18.80 3.89
C THR A 36 3.62 -18.87 2.81
N ILE A 37 4.85 -18.52 3.19
CA ILE A 37 6.01 -18.43 2.29
C ILE A 37 7.13 -19.28 2.87
N SER A 38 7.54 -20.33 2.16
CA SER A 38 8.61 -21.25 2.60
C SER A 38 8.39 -21.80 4.02
N GLY A 39 7.13 -22.15 4.35
CA GLY A 39 6.73 -22.65 5.67
C GLY A 39 6.65 -21.60 6.79
N LYS A 40 6.91 -20.32 6.48
CA LYS A 40 6.75 -19.19 7.41
C LYS A 40 5.42 -18.48 7.16
N ASP A 41 4.68 -18.23 8.22
CA ASP A 41 3.49 -17.39 8.17
C ASP A 41 3.88 -15.91 8.31
N ILE A 42 3.52 -15.14 7.29
CA ILE A 42 3.75 -13.70 7.19
C ILE A 42 2.40 -13.00 7.11
N MET A 43 2.18 -12.02 7.96
CA MET A 43 0.97 -11.21 7.89
C MET A 43 1.18 -10.05 6.91
N LEU A 44 0.32 -9.93 5.89
CA LEU A 44 0.28 -8.80 4.97
C LEU A 44 -0.90 -7.89 5.32
N THR A 45 -0.63 -6.60 5.51
CA THR A 45 -1.65 -5.58 5.75
C THR A 45 -1.54 -4.47 4.72
N LEU A 46 -2.67 -4.07 4.15
CA LEU A 46 -2.78 -2.90 3.28
C LEU A 46 -3.79 -1.92 3.87
N ILE A 47 -3.34 -0.69 4.08
CA ILE A 47 -4.16 0.41 4.60
C ILE A 47 -4.14 1.53 3.57
N ALA A 48 -5.30 2.07 3.23
CA ALA A 48 -5.40 3.32 2.49
C ALA A 48 -6.13 4.36 3.33
N ARG A 49 -5.54 5.54 3.48
CA ARG A 49 -6.05 6.64 4.29
C ARG A 49 -6.32 7.83 3.38
N ARG A 50 -7.60 8.16 3.21
CA ARG A 50 -8.02 9.34 2.44
C ARG A 50 -7.96 10.57 3.32
N SER A 51 -7.38 11.65 2.80
CA SER A 51 -7.39 12.95 3.44
C SER A 51 -8.82 13.49 3.58
N ARG A 52 -9.11 14.08 4.74
CA ARG A 52 -10.34 14.86 4.95
C ARG A 52 -10.29 16.25 4.32
N HIS A 53 -9.08 16.73 4.04
CA HIS A 53 -8.81 18.05 3.51
C HIS A 53 -9.10 18.09 2.00
N TYR A 54 -9.65 19.21 1.54
CA TYR A 54 -10.14 19.40 0.17
C TYR A 54 -10.93 18.19 -0.39
N ALA A 55 -11.69 17.52 0.49
CA ALA A 55 -12.45 16.32 0.16
C ALA A 55 -13.73 16.68 -0.63
N GLY A 56 -14.09 15.81 -1.58
CA GLY A 56 -15.32 15.93 -2.36
C GLY A 56 -15.43 14.84 -3.43
N THR A 57 -16.47 14.91 -4.24
CA THR A 57 -16.70 13.95 -5.33
C THR A 57 -15.90 14.32 -6.57
N ARG A 58 -15.70 13.33 -7.46
CA ARG A 58 -14.84 13.39 -8.66
C ARG A 58 -14.96 14.60 -9.56
N TYR A 59 -16.14 15.19 -9.65
CA TYR A 59 -16.39 16.32 -10.53
C TYR A 59 -16.58 17.64 -9.79
N LEU A 60 -16.69 17.60 -8.46
CA LEU A 60 -16.81 18.79 -7.63
C LEU A 60 -15.47 19.27 -7.08
N LYS A 61 -14.52 18.35 -6.86
CA LYS A 61 -13.20 18.67 -6.29
C LYS A 61 -12.09 18.01 -7.10
N ARG A 62 -11.27 18.86 -7.73
CA ARG A 62 -10.07 18.51 -8.50
C ARG A 62 -9.00 19.55 -8.25
N GLY A 63 -7.75 19.17 -8.51
CA GLY A 63 -6.63 20.07 -8.33
C GLY A 63 -6.23 20.29 -6.88
N VAL A 64 -5.68 21.47 -6.65
CA VAL A 64 -5.24 21.99 -5.35
C VAL A 64 -6.13 23.17 -4.92
N ASN A 65 -6.27 23.40 -3.62
CA ASN A 65 -6.79 24.66 -3.07
C ASN A 65 -5.66 25.62 -2.69
N ASP A 66 -6.02 26.81 -2.23
CA ASP A 66 -5.06 27.87 -1.87
C ASP A 66 -4.13 27.46 -0.71
N GLU A 67 -4.55 26.51 0.13
CA GLU A 67 -3.75 25.96 1.24
C GLU A 67 -2.78 24.84 0.84
N GLY A 68 -2.70 24.47 -0.45
CA GLY A 68 -1.83 23.38 -0.91
C GLY A 68 -2.39 21.97 -0.66
N GLU A 69 -3.68 21.84 -0.35
CA GLU A 69 -4.38 20.57 -0.16
C GLU A 69 -4.95 20.08 -1.49
N VAL A 70 -4.59 18.87 -1.91
CA VAL A 70 -5.08 18.30 -3.18
C VAL A 70 -6.29 17.42 -2.99
N ALA A 71 -7.15 17.39 -4.00
CA ALA A 71 -8.29 16.50 -4.01
C ALA A 71 -7.80 15.04 -4.09
N ASN A 72 -8.51 14.14 -3.41
CA ASN A 72 -8.22 12.69 -3.42
C ASN A 72 -6.82 12.32 -2.99
N ASP A 73 -6.24 13.12 -2.09
CA ASP A 73 -5.01 12.74 -1.43
C ASP A 73 -5.25 11.46 -0.60
N VAL A 74 -4.52 10.40 -0.95
CA VAL A 74 -4.57 9.09 -0.31
C VAL A 74 -3.16 8.63 -0.03
N GLU A 75 -2.92 8.28 1.24
CA GLU A 75 -1.73 7.55 1.67
C GLU A 75 -2.04 6.05 1.70
N THR A 76 -1.25 5.26 0.98
CA THR A 76 -1.36 3.80 0.99
C THR A 76 -0.13 3.23 1.69
N GLU A 77 -0.35 2.40 2.69
CA GLU A 77 0.69 1.75 3.47
C GLU A 77 0.55 0.24 3.40
N GLN A 78 1.67 -0.42 3.08
CA GLN A 78 1.79 -1.87 3.03
C GLN A 78 2.73 -2.31 4.15
N ILE A 79 2.20 -3.11 5.07
CA ILE A 79 2.90 -3.58 6.26
C ILE A 79 3.04 -5.10 6.16
N ILE A 80 4.23 -5.62 6.45
CA ILE A 80 4.43 -7.04 6.67
C ILE A 80 5.14 -7.30 8.00
N PHE A 81 4.81 -8.41 8.64
CA PHE A 81 5.53 -8.88 9.82
C PHE A 81 5.47 -10.40 9.96
N ASP A 82 6.43 -10.95 10.69
CA ASP A 82 6.45 -12.37 11.06
C ASP A 82 5.61 -12.62 12.32
N ASP A 83 5.04 -13.82 12.44
CA ASP A 83 4.45 -14.35 13.69
C ASP A 83 3.06 -13.79 14.10
N MET A 84 2.11 -14.71 14.32
CA MET A 84 0.74 -14.41 14.79
C MET A 84 0.71 -14.04 16.29
N LEU A 85 1.72 -14.44 17.07
CA LEU A 85 1.82 -14.17 18.50
C LEU A 85 2.43 -12.79 18.81
N GLY A 86 2.87 -12.06 17.78
CA GLY A 86 3.40 -10.71 17.87
C GLY A 86 4.66 -10.54 17.01
N PRO A 87 4.81 -9.40 16.32
CA PRO A 87 5.89 -9.19 15.37
C PRO A 87 7.27 -9.30 16.03
N ARG A 88 8.14 -10.17 15.51
CA ARG A 88 9.58 -10.13 15.84
C ARG A 88 10.29 -9.16 14.91
N GLN A 89 9.80 -9.05 13.69
CA GLN A 89 10.27 -8.15 12.65
C GLN A 89 9.06 -7.55 11.98
N ILE A 90 9.10 -6.24 11.78
CA ILE A 90 8.05 -5.52 11.08
C ILE A 90 8.67 -4.65 9.99
N SER A 91 8.00 -4.59 8.85
CA SER A 91 8.32 -3.67 7.78
C SER A 91 7.08 -2.93 7.33
N SER A 92 7.24 -1.67 6.95
CA SER A 92 6.19 -0.85 6.37
C SER A 92 6.75 -0.03 5.21
N VAL A 93 5.96 0.15 4.17
CA VAL A 93 6.25 1.05 3.06
C VAL A 93 5.02 1.91 2.79
N VAL A 94 5.24 3.20 2.57
CA VAL A 94 4.20 4.17 2.29
C VAL A 94 4.37 4.73 0.87
N GLN A 95 3.26 4.84 0.15
CA GLN A 95 3.17 5.56 -1.11
C GLN A 95 1.99 6.53 -1.09
N ASN A 96 2.08 7.59 -1.88
CA ASN A 96 1.05 8.61 -1.95
C ASN A 96 0.39 8.63 -3.34
N ARG A 97 -0.88 9.01 -3.39
CA ARG A 97 -1.52 9.43 -4.63
C ARG A 97 -2.44 10.60 -4.36
N GLY A 98 -2.66 11.42 -5.39
CA GLY A 98 -3.58 12.55 -5.27
C GLY A 98 -3.81 13.23 -6.61
N SER A 99 -4.74 14.19 -6.63
CA SER A 99 -4.93 15.02 -7.81
C SER A 99 -3.64 15.74 -8.19
N ILE A 100 -3.48 16.08 -9.47
CA ILE A 100 -2.38 16.92 -9.93
C ILE A 100 -2.50 18.27 -9.21
N PRO A 101 -1.46 18.72 -8.49
CA PRO A 101 -1.52 19.96 -7.71
C PRO A 101 -1.40 21.15 -8.65
N LEU A 102 -2.51 21.50 -9.29
CA LEU A 102 -2.73 22.67 -10.12
C LEU A 102 -4.15 23.15 -9.86
N PHE A 103 -4.46 24.39 -10.18
CA PHE A 103 -5.85 24.85 -10.18
C PHE A 103 -6.56 24.40 -11.46
N TRP A 104 -7.38 23.35 -11.37
CA TRP A 104 -8.13 22.85 -12.51
C TRP A 104 -9.47 22.23 -12.12
N SER A 105 -10.41 22.27 -13.05
CA SER A 105 -11.74 21.67 -12.89
C SER A 105 -12.16 20.88 -14.12
N GLN A 106 -13.23 20.11 -13.96
CA GLN A 106 -13.94 19.45 -15.04
C GLN A 106 -15.44 19.61 -14.80
N GLU A 107 -16.10 20.40 -15.64
CA GLU A 107 -17.54 20.64 -15.51
C GLU A 107 -18.34 19.48 -16.11
N THR A 108 -19.06 18.74 -15.27
CA THR A 108 -19.94 17.67 -15.77
C THR A 108 -21.20 18.24 -16.40
N SER A 109 -21.49 17.80 -17.62
CA SER A 109 -22.79 17.91 -18.26
C SER A 109 -23.38 16.53 -18.48
N LYS A 110 -24.71 16.38 -18.32
CA LYS A 110 -25.43 15.12 -18.60
C LYS A 110 -25.23 14.60 -20.03
N LEU A 111 -24.84 15.47 -20.96
CA LEU A 111 -24.61 15.16 -22.37
C LEU A 111 -23.15 14.79 -22.69
N ASN A 112 -22.20 15.16 -21.82
CA ASN A 112 -20.77 14.99 -22.05
C ASN A 112 -20.19 13.89 -21.17
N LEU A 113 -20.08 12.68 -21.73
CA LEU A 113 -19.52 11.50 -21.05
C LEU A 113 -18.06 11.69 -20.59
N LYS A 114 -17.32 12.61 -21.21
CA LYS A 114 -15.97 13.00 -20.80
C LYS A 114 -15.85 14.52 -20.88
N PRO A 115 -16.06 15.25 -19.77
CA PRO A 115 -15.96 16.70 -19.74
C PRO A 115 -14.54 17.17 -20.05
N ASP A 116 -14.42 18.38 -20.57
CA ASP A 116 -13.11 18.97 -20.87
C ASP A 116 -12.45 19.45 -19.57
N ILE A 117 -11.11 19.50 -19.60
CA ILE A 117 -10.31 19.99 -18.48
C ILE A 117 -10.12 21.49 -18.64
N ILE A 118 -10.43 22.24 -17.59
CA ILE A 118 -10.28 23.68 -17.54
C ILE A 118 -9.15 23.98 -16.54
N LEU A 119 -8.06 24.56 -17.03
CA LEU A 119 -7.02 25.17 -16.19
C LEU A 119 -7.48 26.56 -15.76
N HIS A 120 -7.19 26.92 -14.51
CA HIS A 120 -7.46 28.26 -14.00
C HIS A 120 -6.14 28.99 -13.79
N ASP A 121 -5.99 30.16 -14.41
CA ASP A 121 -4.84 31.04 -14.25
C ASP A 121 -4.95 31.82 -12.92
N LYS A 122 -4.91 31.10 -11.79
CA LYS A 122 -5.05 31.67 -10.44
C LYS A 122 -3.73 31.85 -9.70
N ASP A 123 -2.70 31.10 -10.09
CA ASP A 123 -1.46 30.98 -9.34
C ASP A 123 -0.27 31.00 -10.30
N MET A 124 0.27 32.20 -10.51
CA MET A 124 1.30 32.41 -11.52
C MET A 124 2.67 31.88 -11.10
N ASP A 125 2.93 31.85 -9.80
CA ASP A 125 4.19 31.37 -9.22
C ASP A 125 4.09 29.91 -8.72
N TYR A 126 2.93 29.27 -8.88
CA TYR A 126 2.63 27.92 -8.41
C TYR A 126 2.81 27.76 -6.89
N GLU A 127 2.44 28.78 -6.12
CA GLU A 127 2.54 28.83 -4.66
C GLU A 127 1.75 27.70 -3.98
N ALA A 128 0.50 27.45 -4.40
CA ALA A 128 -0.29 26.36 -3.83
C ALA A 128 0.35 24.99 -4.14
N THR A 129 0.94 24.87 -5.34
CA THR A 129 1.71 23.68 -5.74
C THR A 129 2.95 23.51 -4.85
N ARG A 130 3.66 24.60 -4.55
CA ARG A 130 4.83 24.62 -3.66
C ARG A 130 4.46 24.19 -2.24
N LEU A 131 3.45 24.81 -1.64
CA LEU A 131 2.92 24.47 -0.32
C LEU A 131 2.55 22.99 -0.22
N HIS A 132 1.93 22.45 -1.27
CA HIS A 132 1.59 21.05 -1.34
C HIS A 132 2.83 20.13 -1.26
N PHE A 133 3.89 20.42 -2.03
CA PHE A 133 5.11 19.62 -1.99
C PHE A 133 5.93 19.83 -0.72
N GLU A 134 5.84 20.98 -0.08
CA GLU A 134 6.40 21.23 1.25
C GLU A 134 5.70 20.40 2.32
N ASN A 135 4.37 20.25 2.24
CA ASN A 135 3.64 19.35 3.11
C ASN A 135 4.10 17.89 2.95
N LEU A 136 4.24 17.43 1.70
CA LEU A 136 4.76 16.08 1.40
C LEU A 136 6.18 15.91 1.92
N ARG A 137 7.04 16.92 1.75
CA ARG A 137 8.43 16.92 2.22
C ARG A 137 8.50 16.80 3.74
N SER A 138 7.69 17.58 4.45
CA SER A 138 7.63 17.54 5.91
C SER A 138 7.16 16.19 6.45
N ARG A 139 6.34 15.46 5.69
CA ARG A 139 5.75 14.19 6.13
C ARG A 139 6.56 12.97 5.76
N TYR A 140 7.16 12.97 4.57
CA TYR A 140 7.80 11.79 4.00
C TYR A 140 9.29 11.96 3.71
N GLY A 141 9.82 13.19 3.77
CA GLY A 141 11.23 13.47 3.53
C GLY A 141 11.60 13.60 2.05
N ASN A 142 12.84 13.25 1.74
CA ASN A 142 13.52 13.36 0.46
C ASN A 142 14.07 12.00 -0.02
N PRO A 143 13.89 11.64 -1.32
CA PRO A 143 13.29 12.43 -2.40
C PRO A 143 11.75 12.32 -2.46
N ILE A 144 11.11 13.27 -3.13
CA ILE A 144 9.73 13.12 -3.63
C ILE A 144 9.83 12.78 -5.11
N ILE A 145 9.35 11.58 -5.46
CA ILE A 145 9.32 11.08 -6.83
C ILE A 145 7.87 11.13 -7.31
N ILE A 146 7.62 11.84 -8.41
CA ILE A 146 6.26 12.07 -8.93
C ILE A 146 6.09 11.27 -10.21
N LEU A 147 5.14 10.33 -10.21
CA LEU A 147 4.78 9.53 -11.37
C LEU A 147 3.49 10.04 -12.00
N ASN A 148 3.61 10.62 -13.20
CA ASN A 148 2.47 11.03 -14.02
C ASN A 148 2.13 9.97 -15.07
N LEU A 149 0.93 9.40 -14.98
CA LEU A 149 0.39 8.41 -15.92
C LEU A 149 -0.51 9.02 -17.01
N ILE A 150 -0.30 10.29 -17.29
CA ILE A 150 -1.11 11.12 -18.19
C ILE A 150 -0.87 10.69 -19.64
N LYS A 151 -1.92 10.58 -20.45
CA LYS A 151 -1.78 10.23 -21.88
C LYS A 151 -1.05 11.34 -22.65
N ILE A 152 -0.14 10.96 -23.55
CA ILE A 152 0.65 11.89 -24.37
C ILE A 152 -0.05 12.17 -25.68
N ARG A 153 -0.63 11.13 -26.29
CA ARG A 153 -1.34 11.25 -27.57
C ARG A 153 -2.83 11.08 -27.35
N GLU A 154 -3.55 12.17 -27.49
CA GLU A 154 -5.00 12.19 -27.45
C GLU A 154 -5.52 12.81 -28.74
N ARG A 155 -6.67 12.32 -29.24
CA ARG A 155 -7.35 12.95 -30.39
C ARG A 155 -7.83 14.37 -30.07
N ARG A 156 -8.14 14.64 -28.81
CA ARG A 156 -8.41 15.98 -28.28
C ARG A 156 -7.51 16.20 -27.06
N PRO A 157 -6.70 17.27 -27.01
CA PRO A 157 -5.79 17.51 -25.91
C PRO A 157 -6.60 17.83 -24.65
N ARG A 158 -6.59 16.92 -23.67
CA ARG A 158 -7.31 17.10 -22.41
C ARG A 158 -6.36 16.91 -21.25
N GLU A 159 -5.83 15.69 -21.14
CA GLU A 159 -4.85 15.31 -20.15
C GLU A 159 -3.49 15.98 -20.43
N SER A 160 -3.13 16.15 -21.70
CA SER A 160 -1.86 16.77 -22.12
C SER A 160 -1.72 18.25 -21.71
N ILE A 161 -2.83 18.96 -21.54
CA ILE A 161 -2.86 20.35 -21.06
C ILE A 161 -2.34 20.42 -19.62
N LEU A 162 -2.86 19.57 -18.73
CA LEU A 162 -2.39 19.46 -17.34
C LEU A 162 -0.92 19.05 -17.26
N ARG A 163 -0.48 18.14 -18.13
CA ARG A 163 0.93 17.74 -18.17
C ARG A 163 1.82 18.94 -18.48
N SER A 164 1.50 19.67 -19.54
CA SER A 164 2.33 20.77 -20.02
C SER A 164 2.47 21.84 -18.93
N GLU A 165 1.36 22.14 -18.28
CA GLU A 165 1.33 23.10 -17.18
C GLU A 165 2.09 22.61 -15.94
N PHE A 166 1.90 21.34 -15.57
CA PHE A 166 2.57 20.78 -14.42
C PHE A 166 4.10 20.68 -14.59
N VAL A 167 4.58 20.44 -15.82
CA VAL A 167 6.02 20.48 -16.13
C VAL A 167 6.59 21.88 -15.90
N LYS A 168 5.84 22.94 -16.26
CA LYS A 168 6.26 24.32 -15.96
C LYS A 168 6.34 24.56 -14.45
N ALA A 169 5.31 24.14 -13.71
CA ALA A 169 5.26 24.27 -12.26
C ALA A 169 6.48 23.60 -11.58
N ILE A 170 6.78 22.35 -11.94
CA ILE A 170 7.95 21.64 -11.40
C ILE A 170 9.26 22.33 -11.74
N LYS A 171 9.40 22.86 -12.96
CA LYS A 171 10.60 23.60 -13.35
C LYS A 171 10.79 24.86 -12.50
N ILE A 172 9.73 25.63 -12.31
CA ILE A 172 9.75 26.86 -11.51
C ILE A 172 10.06 26.55 -10.04
N ILE A 173 9.40 25.55 -9.46
CA ILE A 173 9.63 25.14 -8.07
C ILE A 173 11.07 24.63 -7.88
N ASN A 174 11.57 23.78 -8.78
CA ASN A 174 12.93 23.26 -8.67
C ASN A 174 14.00 24.34 -8.79
N ASN A 175 13.77 25.40 -9.58
CA ASN A 175 14.71 26.53 -9.64
C ASN A 175 14.90 27.23 -8.28
N GLY A 176 13.90 27.15 -7.39
CA GLY A 176 13.95 27.69 -6.04
C GLY A 176 14.47 26.72 -4.97
N LEU A 177 14.79 25.46 -5.34
CA LEU A 177 15.24 24.42 -4.42
C LEU A 177 16.71 24.05 -4.68
N PRO A 178 17.48 23.63 -3.65
CA PRO A 178 18.79 23.05 -3.88
C PRO A 178 18.65 21.70 -4.60
N GLY A 179 19.68 21.30 -5.37
CA GLY A 179 19.66 20.12 -6.24
C GLY A 179 19.22 18.82 -5.56
N GLU A 180 19.62 18.62 -4.30
CA GLU A 180 19.26 17.46 -3.49
C GLU A 180 17.75 17.38 -3.17
N ASN A 181 17.10 18.54 -3.09
CA ASN A 181 15.68 18.70 -2.76
C ASN A 181 14.79 18.81 -4.00
N HIS A 182 15.34 18.68 -5.21
CA HIS A 182 14.55 18.73 -6.42
C HIS A 182 13.45 17.66 -6.43
N LEU A 183 12.26 18.08 -6.86
CA LEU A 183 11.16 17.19 -7.17
C LEU A 183 11.53 16.38 -8.41
N ARG A 184 11.53 15.05 -8.28
CA ARG A 184 11.89 14.14 -9.36
C ARG A 184 10.64 13.78 -10.14
N PHE A 185 10.46 14.41 -11.30
CA PHE A 185 9.26 14.24 -12.12
C PHE A 185 9.47 13.18 -13.22
N LEU A 186 8.70 12.09 -13.13
CA LEU A 186 8.67 11.00 -14.10
C LEU A 186 7.32 10.99 -14.80
N HIS A 187 7.35 11.08 -16.14
CA HIS A 187 6.15 11.02 -16.95
C HIS A 187 6.13 9.76 -17.79
N TRP A 188 5.01 9.03 -17.73
CA TRP A 188 4.84 7.75 -18.40
C TRP A 188 3.47 7.62 -19.09
N ASP A 189 3.47 7.27 -20.38
CA ASP A 189 2.25 6.97 -21.13
C ASP A 189 2.01 5.46 -21.17
N LEU A 190 1.04 4.98 -20.40
CA LEU A 190 0.69 3.56 -20.38
C LEU A 190 0.19 3.06 -21.74
N HIS A 191 -0.53 3.89 -22.50
CA HIS A 191 -1.17 3.47 -23.76
C HIS A 191 -0.20 3.34 -24.92
N LYS A 192 0.85 4.18 -24.97
CA LYS A 192 1.89 4.07 -26.01
C LYS A 192 2.74 2.81 -25.81
N ASN A 193 3.01 2.47 -24.54
CA ASN A 193 3.93 1.40 -24.19
C ASN A 193 3.26 0.03 -24.11
N SER A 194 1.93 -0.06 -23.98
CA SER A 194 1.19 -1.32 -24.13
C SER A 194 1.07 -1.80 -25.58
N GLN A 195 1.32 -0.93 -26.57
CA GLN A 195 1.22 -1.25 -28.00
C GLN A 195 2.55 -1.72 -28.63
N SER A 196 3.69 -1.53 -27.96
CA SER A 196 4.95 -2.11 -28.42
C SER A 196 5.01 -3.59 -28.05
N LYS A 197 5.06 -4.47 -29.06
CA LYS A 197 5.05 -5.95 -28.94
C LYS A 197 6.16 -6.56 -28.05
N SER A 198 7.10 -5.78 -27.52
CA SER A 198 8.31 -6.26 -26.84
C SER A 198 8.41 -5.91 -25.35
N THR A 199 7.48 -5.17 -24.75
CA THR A 199 7.60 -4.81 -23.32
C THR A 199 6.24 -4.69 -22.64
N ASN A 200 6.00 -5.52 -21.63
CA ASN A 200 4.79 -5.44 -20.81
C ASN A 200 4.82 -4.13 -20.00
N ALA A 201 3.77 -3.30 -20.09
CA ALA A 201 3.69 -2.01 -19.40
C ALA A 201 3.91 -2.16 -17.88
N LEU A 202 3.50 -3.28 -17.29
CA LEU A 202 3.71 -3.61 -15.89
C LEU A 202 5.20 -3.82 -15.56
N GLN A 203 5.96 -4.47 -16.44
CA GLN A 203 7.41 -4.66 -16.24
C GLN A 203 8.16 -3.32 -16.21
N VAL A 204 7.74 -2.34 -17.02
CA VAL A 204 8.37 -1.01 -16.96
C VAL A 204 7.98 -0.27 -15.68
N LEU A 205 6.71 -0.36 -15.28
CA LEU A 205 6.29 0.19 -13.99
C LEU A 205 7.07 -0.43 -12.83
N LEU A 206 7.35 -1.74 -12.88
CA LEU A 206 8.19 -2.41 -11.89
C LEU A 206 9.61 -1.87 -11.85
N LYS A 207 10.22 -1.57 -13.00
CA LYS A 207 11.55 -0.93 -13.03
C LYS A 207 11.53 0.45 -12.38
N VAL A 208 10.52 1.26 -12.68
CA VAL A 208 10.34 2.59 -12.07
C VAL A 208 10.07 2.46 -10.56
N ALA A 209 9.25 1.50 -10.17
CA ALA A 209 8.92 1.22 -8.78
C ALA A 209 10.16 0.79 -7.98
N PHE A 210 10.98 -0.11 -8.53
CA PHE A 210 12.22 -0.58 -7.91
C PHE A 210 13.20 0.58 -7.71
N GLU A 211 13.42 1.40 -8.74
CA GLU A 211 14.29 2.57 -8.64
C GLU A 211 13.76 3.56 -7.59
N ALA A 212 12.45 3.81 -7.58
CA ALA A 212 11.83 4.67 -6.58
C ALA A 212 12.02 4.12 -5.16
N LEU A 213 11.80 2.81 -4.96
CA LEU A 213 11.95 2.15 -3.66
C LEU A 213 13.40 2.22 -3.14
N ASN A 214 14.40 2.02 -4.01
CA ASN A 214 15.81 2.14 -3.63
C ASN A 214 16.16 3.55 -3.16
N LEU A 215 15.55 4.57 -3.78
CA LEU A 215 15.78 5.97 -3.44
C LEU A 215 15.01 6.41 -2.19
N THR A 216 13.80 5.89 -1.96
CA THR A 216 12.95 6.28 -0.83
C THR A 216 13.17 5.43 0.40
N GLU A 217 13.78 4.25 0.23
CA GLU A 217 13.83 3.17 1.22
C GLU A 217 12.42 2.76 1.71
N PHE A 218 12.37 1.92 2.74
CA PHE A 218 11.16 1.53 3.45
C PHE A 218 11.49 1.34 4.94
N PHE A 219 10.46 1.36 5.79
CA PHE A 219 10.63 1.14 7.22
C PHE A 219 10.86 -0.34 7.53
N TYR A 220 11.80 -0.61 8.44
CA TYR A 220 12.04 -1.94 8.98
C TYR A 220 12.57 -1.82 10.40
N CYS A 221 12.07 -2.65 11.32
CA CYS A 221 12.72 -2.84 12.61
C CYS A 221 12.55 -4.27 13.12
N GLN A 222 13.46 -4.66 14.02
CA GLN A 222 13.35 -5.87 14.80
C GLN A 222 12.94 -5.50 16.23
N ILE A 223 11.97 -6.24 16.79
CA ILE A 223 11.44 -6.00 18.13
C ILE A 223 12.20 -6.90 19.10
N PRO A 224 12.92 -6.33 20.09
CA PRO A 224 13.68 -7.11 21.06
C PRO A 224 12.79 -8.07 21.87
N PRO A 225 13.32 -9.21 22.35
CA PRO A 225 12.60 -10.15 23.20
C PRO A 225 11.96 -9.52 24.45
N SER A 226 12.63 -8.53 25.07
CA SER A 226 12.14 -7.84 26.26
C SER A 226 10.85 -7.04 26.02
N GLN A 227 10.72 -6.38 24.86
CA GLN A 227 9.51 -5.63 24.50
C GLN A 227 8.35 -6.54 24.07
N ARG A 228 8.64 -7.75 23.58
CA ARG A 228 7.59 -8.74 23.24
C ARG A 228 6.79 -9.16 24.47
N ALA A 229 7.44 -9.36 25.61
CA ALA A 229 6.76 -9.72 26.85
C ALA A 229 5.76 -8.63 27.30
N GLU A 230 6.13 -7.34 27.18
CA GLU A 230 5.24 -6.22 27.50
C GLU A 230 4.08 -6.08 26.50
N ILE A 231 4.32 -6.30 25.20
CA ILE A 231 3.28 -6.26 24.17
C ILE A 231 2.27 -7.40 24.38
N SER A 232 2.74 -8.62 24.64
CA SER A 232 1.87 -9.78 24.91
C SER A 232 1.05 -9.63 26.21
N LEU A 233 1.56 -8.90 27.21
CA LEU A 233 0.83 -8.59 28.46
C LEU A 233 -0.22 -7.49 28.27
N ASN A 234 -0.05 -6.61 27.28
CA ASN A 234 -0.92 -5.46 27.01
C ASN A 234 -1.97 -5.70 25.91
N VAL A 235 -2.01 -6.87 25.27
CA VAL A 235 -3.18 -7.29 24.48
C VAL A 235 -4.27 -7.67 25.48
N PRO A 236 -5.35 -6.87 25.67
CA PRO A 236 -6.43 -7.29 26.53
C PRO A 236 -7.00 -8.58 25.96
N THR A 237 -7.41 -9.47 26.86
CA THR A 237 -8.04 -10.79 26.71
C THR A 237 -9.30 -10.85 25.83
N LEU A 238 -9.51 -9.87 24.95
CA LEU A 238 -10.69 -9.59 24.13
C LEU A 238 -10.64 -10.23 22.73
N LEU A 239 -9.51 -10.81 22.31
CA LEU A 239 -9.40 -11.54 21.03
C LEU A 239 -9.36 -13.07 21.19
N LYS A 240 -9.54 -13.59 22.42
CA LYS A 240 -9.56 -15.04 22.68
C LYS A 240 -10.93 -15.70 22.52
N ASN A 241 -12.00 -14.92 22.34
CA ASN A 241 -13.33 -15.46 22.12
C ASN A 241 -13.90 -14.96 20.78
N ASP A 242 -14.28 -15.94 19.95
CA ASP A 242 -15.20 -15.84 18.80
C ASP A 242 -14.72 -15.17 17.52
N PHE A 243 -13.84 -15.84 16.76
CA PHE A 243 -13.98 -15.93 15.30
C PHE A 243 -13.52 -17.32 14.83
N GLY A 244 -14.40 -18.30 14.98
CA GLY A 244 -14.30 -19.56 14.25
C GLY A 244 -14.51 -19.33 12.74
N PRO A 245 -14.11 -20.28 11.88
CA PRO A 245 -14.24 -20.12 10.44
C PRO A 245 -15.73 -20.08 10.08
N HIS A 246 -16.21 -18.93 9.60
CA HIS A 246 -17.50 -18.87 8.92
C HIS A 246 -17.35 -19.58 7.56
N GLU A 247 -17.68 -20.87 7.54
CA GLU A 247 -18.02 -21.58 6.31
C GLU A 247 -19.29 -20.99 5.70
N CYS A 248 -19.19 -20.61 4.44
CA CYS A 248 -20.29 -20.13 3.62
C CYS A 248 -21.18 -21.34 3.25
N HIS A 249 -22.21 -21.64 4.04
CA HIS A 249 -23.21 -22.62 3.63
C HIS A 249 -24.10 -22.06 2.53
N VAL A 250 -23.90 -22.58 1.32
CA VAL A 250 -24.89 -22.59 0.25
C VAL A 250 -25.98 -23.58 0.67
N SER A 251 -27.20 -23.08 0.80
CA SER A 251 -28.40 -23.85 1.05
C SER A 251 -28.67 -24.80 -0.11
N ASN A 252 -28.64 -26.11 0.13
CA ASN A 252 -29.38 -27.10 -0.64
C ASN A 252 -29.89 -28.18 0.33
N ASN A 253 -31.21 -28.28 0.42
CA ASN A 253 -31.90 -29.42 1.01
C ASN A 253 -31.57 -30.67 0.18
N ASP A 254 -31.28 -31.80 0.85
CA ASP A 254 -32.00 -33.07 0.66
C ASP A 254 -31.46 -34.17 1.59
N ASN A 255 -32.35 -34.60 2.50
CA ASN A 255 -32.62 -35.92 3.09
C ASN A 255 -31.53 -37.01 3.25
N ASN A 256 -31.59 -37.65 4.45
CA ASN A 256 -31.40 -39.10 4.76
C ASN A 256 -29.93 -39.63 4.75
N THR A 257 -29.39 -40.47 5.67
CA THR A 257 -29.87 -41.36 6.75
C THR A 257 -28.64 -41.91 7.53
N ASP A 258 -28.78 -42.12 8.86
CA ASP A 258 -28.18 -43.08 9.83
C ASP A 258 -26.66 -43.40 10.04
N CYS A 259 -26.44 -43.86 11.30
CA CYS A 259 -25.43 -44.78 11.88
C CYS A 259 -24.09 -44.18 12.37
N ILE A 260 -23.76 -44.08 13.68
CA ILE A 260 -23.60 -45.05 14.80
C ILE A 260 -22.20 -45.75 14.86
N ASP A 261 -21.48 -45.36 15.92
CA ASP A 261 -20.64 -46.12 16.88
C ASP A 261 -19.16 -46.56 16.73
N ASN A 262 -18.50 -46.45 17.90
CA ASN A 262 -17.34 -47.16 18.52
C ASN A 262 -15.92 -46.69 18.13
N ILE A 263 -15.06 -46.17 19.04
CA ILE A 263 -14.50 -46.62 20.35
C ILE A 263 -13.63 -47.89 20.25
N ASP A 264 -12.34 -47.71 20.59
CA ASP A 264 -11.34 -48.60 21.24
C ASP A 264 -9.95 -48.20 20.70
N ASP A 265 -9.05 -47.52 21.43
CA ASP A 265 -8.27 -47.85 22.64
C ASP A 265 -7.17 -48.92 22.45
N MET A 266 -6.08 -48.73 23.22
CA MET A 266 -4.94 -49.60 23.53
C MET A 266 -3.59 -49.39 22.79
N SER A 267 -2.73 -48.71 23.55
CA SER A 267 -1.27 -48.80 23.70
C SER A 267 -0.58 -50.15 23.44
N GLN A 268 0.71 -50.12 23.05
CA GLN A 268 1.84 -50.55 23.91
C GLN A 268 3.22 -50.39 23.23
N GLU A 269 4.21 -50.13 24.09
CA GLU A 269 5.65 -50.09 23.88
C GLU A 269 6.23 -51.49 23.61
N ASP A 270 7.39 -51.58 22.94
CA ASP A 270 8.62 -52.12 23.55
C ASP A 270 9.77 -52.37 22.54
N THR A 271 10.98 -52.19 23.07
CA THR A 271 12.24 -52.92 22.81
C THR A 271 13.35 -52.27 21.96
N CYS A 272 14.48 -52.18 22.65
CA CYS A 272 15.83 -51.73 22.28
C CYS A 272 16.68 -52.80 21.57
N GLY A 273 17.73 -52.36 20.87
CA GLY A 273 18.80 -53.21 20.35
C GLY A 273 20.06 -52.41 20.01
N SER A 274 21.11 -52.60 20.82
CA SER A 274 22.45 -52.00 20.67
C SER A 274 23.30 -52.63 19.56
N SER A 275 24.23 -51.86 19.01
CA SER A 275 25.58 -52.36 18.69
C SER A 275 26.60 -51.21 18.66
N ASP A 276 27.70 -51.43 19.37
CA ASP A 276 28.85 -50.54 19.54
C ASP A 276 29.78 -50.54 18.33
N SER A 277 30.42 -49.40 18.04
CA SER A 277 31.82 -49.40 17.58
C SER A 277 32.54 -48.11 17.98
N SER A 278 33.76 -48.32 18.46
CA SER A 278 34.66 -47.45 19.20
C SER A 278 35.53 -46.53 18.34
N GLY A 279 35.84 -45.33 18.85
CA GLY A 279 36.95 -44.49 18.37
C GLY A 279 37.19 -43.26 19.27
N ASN A 280 38.19 -43.33 20.15
CA ASN A 280 38.63 -42.25 21.05
C ASN A 280 39.33 -41.11 20.29
N GLY A 281 39.10 -39.86 20.73
CA GLY A 281 39.90 -38.70 20.33
C GLY A 281 39.46 -37.38 20.98
N THR A 282 40.05 -37.09 22.15
CA THR A 282 40.36 -35.75 22.72
C THR A 282 39.27 -34.66 22.73
N ALA A 283 38.88 -34.29 23.96
CA ALA A 283 38.06 -33.15 24.30
C ALA A 283 38.68 -31.82 23.85
N GLU A 284 37.93 -31.06 23.06
CA GLU A 284 38.04 -29.61 22.98
C GLU A 284 36.70 -29.04 23.45
N ASP A 285 36.75 -28.25 24.52
CA ASP A 285 35.62 -27.46 25.02
C ASP A 285 35.30 -26.38 23.98
N ILE A 286 34.47 -26.72 23.00
CA ILE A 286 33.79 -25.72 22.17
C ILE A 286 32.63 -25.21 23.01
N ALA A 287 32.86 -24.08 23.67
CA ALA A 287 31.80 -23.26 24.21
C ALA A 287 30.71 -23.10 23.15
N GLU A 288 29.50 -23.57 23.46
CA GLU A 288 28.30 -23.19 22.73
C GLU A 288 28.17 -21.67 22.83
N ASP A 289 28.73 -20.98 21.84
CA ASP A 289 28.37 -19.60 21.54
C ASP A 289 26.88 -19.65 21.18
N ASN A 290 26.04 -19.34 22.16
CA ASN A 290 24.66 -18.94 21.94
C ASN A 290 24.70 -17.66 21.10
N GLY A 291 24.98 -17.84 19.81
CA GLY A 291 25.15 -16.79 18.83
C GLY A 291 23.84 -16.06 18.72
N SER A 292 23.70 -14.99 19.50
CA SER A 292 22.58 -14.07 19.40
C SER A 292 22.57 -13.57 17.96
N VAL A 293 21.52 -13.94 17.21
CA VAL A 293 21.35 -13.46 15.83
C VAL A 293 21.53 -11.94 15.85
N PRO A 294 22.51 -11.38 15.10
CA PRO A 294 22.82 -9.96 15.19
C PRO A 294 21.57 -9.14 14.83
N ILE A 295 21.19 -8.25 15.75
CA ILE A 295 20.01 -7.41 15.57
C ILE A 295 20.27 -6.47 14.40
N LYS A 296 19.48 -6.59 13.32
CA LYS A 296 19.57 -5.69 12.17
C LYS A 296 19.15 -4.29 12.62
N PRO A 297 19.92 -3.23 12.30
CA PRO A 297 19.56 -1.88 12.69
C PRO A 297 18.24 -1.45 12.03
N PRO A 298 17.43 -0.60 12.70
CA PRO A 298 16.20 -0.12 12.11
C PRO A 298 16.48 0.73 10.87
N LYS A 299 15.61 0.60 9.87
CA LYS A 299 15.58 1.43 8.66
C LYS A 299 14.33 2.29 8.69
N PHE A 300 14.44 3.52 8.19
CA PHE A 300 13.32 4.43 8.05
C PHE A 300 13.15 4.76 6.58
N GLN A 301 11.91 4.82 6.13
CA GLN A 301 11.60 5.40 4.83
C GLN A 301 11.96 6.89 4.86
N LYS A 302 12.72 7.34 3.87
CA LYS A 302 13.25 8.72 3.80
C LYS A 302 12.61 9.56 2.71
N GLY A 303 11.82 8.98 1.81
CA GLY A 303 11.13 9.69 0.72
C GLY A 303 9.79 9.04 0.35
N VAL A 304 9.15 9.50 -0.72
CA VAL A 304 7.87 8.92 -1.18
C VAL A 304 7.74 8.92 -2.71
N LEU A 305 7.16 7.83 -3.23
CA LEU A 305 6.61 7.80 -4.58
C LEU A 305 5.16 8.31 -4.54
N ARG A 306 4.92 9.40 -5.26
CA ARG A 306 3.60 9.96 -5.47
C ARG A 306 3.10 9.68 -6.88
N THR A 307 1.94 9.06 -7.00
CA THR A 307 1.26 8.90 -8.29
C THR A 307 0.19 9.98 -8.47
N ASN A 308 0.25 10.72 -9.56
CA ASN A 308 -0.76 11.74 -9.88
C ASN A 308 -2.00 11.12 -10.53
N CYS A 309 -3.17 11.51 -10.03
CA CYS A 309 -4.47 11.03 -10.46
C CYS A 309 -5.23 12.13 -11.21
N ILE A 310 -5.51 11.92 -12.50
CA ILE A 310 -6.52 12.73 -13.22
C ILE A 310 -7.89 12.08 -13.08
N ASP A 311 -8.02 10.77 -13.25
CA ASP A 311 -9.30 10.08 -13.42
C ASP A 311 -9.41 8.81 -12.57
N CYS A 312 -10.43 7.98 -12.87
CA CYS A 312 -10.70 6.72 -12.19
C CYS A 312 -9.45 5.85 -12.05
N LEU A 313 -9.51 5.10 -10.97
CA LEU A 313 -8.40 4.61 -10.20
C LEU A 313 -7.50 3.63 -10.95
N ASP A 314 -7.99 3.01 -12.03
CA ASP A 314 -7.39 1.83 -12.65
C ASP A 314 -5.90 2.02 -13.00
N ARG A 315 -5.54 3.08 -13.73
CA ARG A 315 -4.13 3.36 -14.07
C ARG A 315 -3.27 3.59 -12.82
N THR A 316 -3.79 4.37 -11.88
CA THR A 316 -3.07 4.70 -10.65
C THR A 316 -2.95 3.49 -9.73
N ASN A 317 -3.96 2.63 -9.70
CA ASN A 317 -3.99 1.42 -8.89
C ASN A 317 -3.00 0.38 -9.42
N VAL A 318 -2.88 0.24 -10.74
CA VAL A 318 -1.84 -0.61 -11.37
C VAL A 318 -0.44 -0.11 -11.04
N ALA A 319 -0.19 1.20 -11.07
CA ALA A 319 1.11 1.74 -10.67
C ALA A 319 1.38 1.57 -9.17
N GLN A 320 0.37 1.76 -8.32
CA GLN A 320 0.49 1.51 -6.88
C GLN A 320 0.74 0.03 -6.57
N TYR A 321 0.10 -0.88 -7.30
CA TYR A 321 0.36 -2.32 -7.23
C TYR A 321 1.79 -2.65 -7.64
N ALA A 322 2.30 -2.09 -8.75
CA ALA A 322 3.67 -2.31 -9.18
C ALA A 322 4.68 -1.88 -8.11
N TYR A 323 4.44 -0.73 -7.46
CA TYR A 323 5.23 -0.30 -6.31
C TYR A 323 5.09 -1.22 -5.10
N GLY A 324 3.87 -1.66 -4.79
CA GLY A 324 3.60 -2.63 -3.74
C GLY A 324 4.30 -3.97 -3.95
N LEU A 325 4.36 -4.47 -5.19
CA LEU A 325 5.00 -5.73 -5.51
C LEU A 325 6.53 -5.64 -5.40
N ALA A 326 7.11 -4.57 -5.93
CA ALA A 326 8.54 -4.28 -5.76
C ALA A 326 8.88 -4.18 -4.27
N ALA A 327 8.05 -3.47 -3.48
CA ALA A 327 8.27 -3.39 -2.04
C ALA A 327 8.11 -4.73 -1.33
N LEU A 328 7.08 -5.51 -1.66
CA LEU A 328 6.84 -6.81 -1.03
C LEU A 328 8.06 -7.73 -1.18
N ALA A 329 8.67 -7.76 -2.36
CA ALA A 329 9.87 -8.55 -2.63
C ALA A 329 11.03 -8.15 -1.71
N HIS A 330 11.32 -6.84 -1.58
CA HIS A 330 12.38 -6.33 -0.71
C HIS A 330 12.08 -6.49 0.78
N GLN A 331 10.82 -6.30 1.18
CA GLN A 331 10.39 -6.47 2.56
C GLN A 331 10.56 -7.95 2.97
N LEU A 332 10.07 -8.90 2.16
CA LEU A 332 10.23 -10.34 2.42
C LEU A 332 11.69 -10.77 2.45
N HIS A 333 12.52 -10.24 1.55
CA HIS A 333 13.95 -10.50 1.56
C HIS A 333 14.60 -9.98 2.84
N THR A 334 14.22 -8.78 3.29
CA THR A 334 14.74 -8.19 4.54
C THR A 334 14.35 -8.99 5.78
N LEU A 335 13.13 -9.54 5.80
CA LEU A 335 12.65 -10.47 6.83
C LEU A 335 13.32 -11.85 6.78
N GLY A 336 14.05 -12.18 5.70
CA GLY A 336 14.68 -13.48 5.49
C GLY A 336 13.69 -14.58 5.11
N SER A 337 12.59 -14.21 4.45
CA SER A 337 11.56 -15.14 3.96
C SER A 337 11.81 -15.58 2.51
N VAL A 338 12.57 -14.80 1.74
CA VAL A 338 12.98 -15.12 0.36
C VAL A 338 14.47 -14.80 0.14
N GLU A 339 15.12 -15.57 -0.73
CA GLU A 339 16.57 -15.46 -0.99
C GLU A 339 16.93 -14.24 -1.84
N SER A 340 16.07 -13.87 -2.80
CA SER A 340 16.24 -12.70 -3.66
C SER A 340 15.06 -11.72 -3.51
N PRO A 341 15.28 -10.40 -3.70
CA PRO A 341 14.22 -9.39 -3.69
C PRO A 341 13.45 -9.35 -5.03
N GLU A 342 13.13 -10.50 -5.60
CA GLU A 342 12.38 -10.63 -6.84
C GLU A 342 11.18 -11.55 -6.64
N ILE A 343 10.01 -11.12 -7.13
CA ILE A 343 8.79 -11.91 -7.14
C ILE A 343 8.35 -12.04 -8.59
N ASP A 344 8.15 -13.27 -9.04
CA ASP A 344 7.60 -13.52 -10.37
C ASP A 344 6.15 -12.99 -10.47
N LEU A 345 5.86 -12.34 -11.60
CA LEU A 345 4.56 -11.71 -11.87
C LEU A 345 3.42 -12.73 -11.88
N ASP A 346 3.71 -13.97 -12.28
CA ASP A 346 2.73 -15.04 -12.36
C ASP A 346 2.60 -15.84 -11.04
N SER A 347 3.42 -15.49 -10.04
CA SER A 347 3.39 -16.17 -8.74
C SER A 347 2.05 -16.00 -8.00
N PRO A 348 1.65 -16.98 -7.17
CA PRO A 348 0.49 -16.84 -6.28
C PRO A 348 0.56 -15.61 -5.39
N LEU A 349 1.77 -15.24 -4.96
CA LEU A 349 2.02 -14.08 -4.12
C LEU A 349 1.68 -12.76 -4.85
N ALA A 350 2.15 -12.61 -6.09
CA ALA A 350 1.84 -11.44 -6.92
C ALA A 350 0.33 -11.30 -7.15
N ARG A 351 -0.35 -12.39 -7.50
CA ARG A 351 -1.82 -12.42 -7.69
C ARG A 351 -2.58 -12.07 -6.40
N HIS A 352 -2.14 -12.60 -5.26
CA HIS A 352 -2.75 -12.31 -3.98
C HIS A 352 -2.61 -10.83 -3.61
N LEU A 353 -1.44 -10.24 -3.83
CA LEU A 353 -1.22 -8.80 -3.67
C LEU A 353 -2.07 -7.99 -4.64
N MET A 354 -2.22 -8.43 -5.90
CA MET A 354 -3.08 -7.76 -6.88
C MET A 354 -4.51 -7.64 -6.35
N HIS A 355 -5.09 -8.72 -5.82
CA HIS A 355 -6.43 -8.70 -5.24
C HIS A 355 -6.58 -7.73 -4.06
N PHE A 356 -5.51 -7.50 -3.28
CA PHE A 356 -5.51 -6.46 -2.25
C PHE A 356 -5.63 -5.06 -2.85
N TYR A 357 -4.79 -4.75 -3.84
CA TYR A 357 -4.82 -3.45 -4.51
C TYR A 357 -6.10 -3.25 -5.32
N GLU A 358 -6.64 -4.27 -5.98
CA GLU A 358 -7.95 -4.21 -6.66
C GLU A 358 -9.07 -3.82 -5.70
N ARG A 359 -9.21 -4.54 -4.58
CA ARG A 359 -10.24 -4.23 -3.57
C ARG A 359 -10.06 -2.87 -2.92
N MET A 360 -8.82 -2.49 -2.63
CA MET A 360 -8.49 -1.12 -2.19
C MET A 360 -8.96 -0.11 -3.24
N GLY A 361 -8.72 -0.44 -4.50
CA GLY A 361 -9.09 0.36 -5.65
C GLY A 361 -10.60 0.60 -5.72
N ASP A 362 -11.38 -0.48 -5.78
CA ASP A 362 -12.84 -0.42 -5.85
C ASP A 362 -13.43 0.35 -4.67
N THR A 363 -12.91 0.12 -3.46
CA THR A 363 -13.35 0.81 -2.25
C THR A 363 -13.15 2.33 -2.40
N LEU A 364 -11.96 2.76 -2.80
CA LEU A 364 -11.65 4.18 -2.95
C LEU A 364 -12.40 4.81 -4.13
N ALA A 365 -12.72 4.04 -5.18
CA ALA A 365 -13.52 4.50 -6.30
C ALA A 365 -14.98 4.80 -5.88
N VAL A 366 -15.60 3.94 -5.07
CA VAL A 366 -16.96 4.19 -4.52
C VAL A 366 -16.99 5.47 -3.69
N GLN A 367 -15.97 5.68 -2.86
CA GLN A 367 -15.84 6.87 -2.01
C GLN A 367 -15.64 8.16 -2.84
N TYR A 368 -15.06 8.05 -4.03
CA TYR A 368 -14.76 9.18 -4.90
C TYR A 368 -15.90 9.49 -5.90
N GLY A 369 -16.58 8.45 -6.39
CA GLY A 369 -17.64 8.53 -7.39
C GLY A 369 -19.00 8.94 -6.83
N GLY A 370 -19.31 8.59 -5.57
CA GLY A 370 -20.63 8.78 -4.98
C GLY A 370 -21.66 7.79 -5.55
N SER A 371 -22.08 6.82 -4.73
CA SER A 371 -22.92 5.66 -5.08
C SER A 371 -22.45 4.85 -6.31
N ALA A 372 -23.03 3.68 -6.56
CA ALA A 372 -22.58 2.66 -7.52
C ALA A 372 -22.72 3.04 -9.02
N ALA A 373 -22.56 4.31 -9.38
CA ALA A 373 -22.69 4.80 -10.75
C ALA A 373 -21.40 4.64 -11.60
N HIS A 374 -20.55 3.64 -11.32
CA HIS A 374 -19.31 3.41 -12.07
C HIS A 374 -18.96 1.93 -12.33
N ASN A 375 -19.96 1.06 -12.51
CA ASN A 375 -19.73 -0.23 -13.17
C ASN A 375 -19.83 -0.06 -14.68
N LYS A 376 -18.71 0.29 -15.33
CA LYS A 376 -18.42 0.04 -16.75
C LYS A 376 -17.04 0.63 -17.05
N VAL A 377 -16.01 -0.22 -17.12
CA VAL A 377 -14.78 -0.07 -17.96
C VAL A 377 -13.76 -1.20 -17.70
N LEU A 378 -13.86 -2.00 -16.63
CA LEU A 378 -12.84 -3.01 -16.32
C LEU A 378 -12.87 -4.31 -17.16
N GLU A 379 -13.94 -4.61 -17.89
CA GLU A 379 -13.97 -5.77 -18.81
C GLU A 379 -13.12 -5.58 -20.09
N SER A 380 -12.67 -4.35 -20.38
CA SER A 380 -11.92 -4.06 -21.61
C SER A 380 -10.43 -4.45 -21.55
N PHE A 381 -9.87 -4.74 -20.38
CA PHE A 381 -8.44 -5.08 -20.25
C PHE A 381 -8.16 -6.58 -20.31
N TYR A 382 -9.15 -7.45 -20.11
CA TYR A 382 -8.95 -8.90 -19.99
C TYR A 382 -9.26 -9.71 -21.27
N MET A 383 -9.89 -9.12 -22.28
CA MET A 383 -10.31 -9.88 -23.48
C MET A 383 -9.30 -9.91 -24.63
N HIS A 384 -8.07 -9.44 -24.45
CA HIS A 384 -7.04 -9.45 -25.52
C HIS A 384 -5.62 -9.79 -25.04
N CYS A 385 -5.48 -10.62 -24.00
CA CYS A 385 -4.23 -11.35 -23.77
C CYS A 385 -4.27 -12.70 -24.50
#